data_AF-A0A2N3G9Y9-F1
#
_entry.id   AF-A0A2N3G9Y9-F1
#
_cell.length_a   1.000
_cell.length_b   1.000
_cell.length_c   1.000
_cell.angle_alpha   90.00
_cell.angle_beta   90.00
_cell.angle_gamma   90.00
#
_symmetry.space_group_name_H-M   'P 1'
#
loop_
_entity.id
_entity.type
_entity.pdbx_description
1 polymer ?
#
loop_
_entity_poly.entity_id
_entity_poly.type
_entity_poly.pdbx_seq_one_letter_code
_entity_poly.pdbx_strand_id
1 'polypeptide(L)'
;MGLPVLRLARSIFWALTWGLGVAVGVAAGGWLTVVGGTGAPGAGSLDIVQDVFVLPSAAGGAVFALHLAGQAVIALIRRLARPQAG
;
A
#
# COMPACT_ATOMS: atom_id res chain seq x y z
N MET A 1 -8.34 0.30 28.40
CA MET A 1 -8.98 0.92 27.21
C MET A 1 -7.91 1.67 26.42
N GLY A 2 -7.49 1.19 25.25
CA GLY A 2 -6.59 1.98 24.41
C GLY A 2 -7.35 3.17 23.81
N LEU A 3 -6.81 4.38 23.96
CA LEU A 3 -7.41 5.60 23.42
C LEU A 3 -7.74 5.42 21.92
N PRO A 4 -8.91 5.89 21.44
CA PRO A 4 -9.33 5.70 20.05
C PRO A 4 -8.29 6.23 19.05
N VAL A 5 -7.56 7.28 19.43
CA VAL A 5 -6.43 7.86 18.69
C VAL A 5 -5.30 6.85 18.48
N LEU A 6 -4.90 6.09 19.50
CA LEU A 6 -3.82 5.10 19.40
C LEU A 6 -4.20 3.95 18.45
N ARG A 7 -5.48 3.57 18.41
CA ARG A 7 -5.98 2.54 17.49
C ARG A 7 -5.94 3.03 16.04
N LEU A 8 -6.35 4.28 15.81
CA LEU A 8 -6.30 4.91 14.50
C LEU A 8 -4.84 5.07 14.02
N ALA A 9 -3.96 5.58 14.89
CA ALA A 9 -2.54 5.74 14.56
C ALA A 9 -1.89 4.42 14.17
N ARG A 10 -2.16 3.33 14.90
CA ARG A 10 -1.66 1.99 14.56
C ARG A 10 -2.21 1.48 13.23
N SER A 11 -3.49 1.72 12.95
CA SER A 11 -4.13 1.36 11.68
C SER A 11 -3.49 2.06 10.50
N ILE A 12 -3.27 3.37 10.61
CA ILE A 12 -2.59 4.19 9.61
C ILE A 12 -1.14 3.74 9.43
N PHE A 13 -0.41 3.56 10.52
CA PHE A 13 0.97 3.08 10.49
C PHE A 13 1.09 1.76 9.73
N TRP A 14 0.21 0.80 10.03
CA TRP A 14 0.22 -0.49 9.34
C TRP A 14 -0.10 -0.36 7.85
N ALA A 15 -1.12 0.43 7.50
CA ALA A 15 -1.45 0.69 6.10
C ALA A 15 -0.29 1.37 5.35
N LEU A 16 0.43 2.29 6.01
CA LEU A 16 1.62 2.94 5.45
C LEU A 16 2.76 1.95 5.22
N THR A 17 3.02 1.04 6.16
CA THR A 17 4.06 0.00 5.98
C THR A 17 3.78 -0.85 4.75
N TRP A 18 2.52 -1.27 4.56
CA TRP A 18 2.12 -2.03 3.37
C TRP A 18 2.22 -1.22 2.08
N GLY A 19 1.70 0.01 2.09
CA GLY A 19 1.77 0.90 0.92
C GLY A 19 3.21 1.21 0.52
N LEU A 20 4.08 1.52 1.49
CA LEU A 20 5.52 1.78 1.24
C LEU A 20 6.22 0.53 0.71
N GLY A 21 5.96 -0.66 1.28
CA GLY A 21 6.53 -1.90 0.77
C GLY A 21 6.17 -2.16 -0.70
N VAL A 22 4.92 -1.88 -1.07
CA VAL A 22 4.46 -2.02 -2.46
C VAL A 22 5.09 -0.97 -3.38
N ALA A 23 5.14 0.28 -2.96
CA ALA A 23 5.80 1.33 -3.73
C ALA A 23 7.27 0.99 -4.00
N VAL A 24 8.00 0.54 -2.97
CA VAL A 24 9.39 0.09 -3.08
C VAL A 24 9.50 -1.12 -4.03
N GLY A 25 8.60 -2.10 -3.92
CA GLY A 25 8.58 -3.26 -4.82
C GLY A 25 8.34 -2.90 -6.29
N VAL A 26 7.43 -1.97 -6.57
CA VAL A 26 7.17 -1.47 -7.94
C VAL A 26 8.38 -0.70 -8.47
N ALA A 27 8.98 0.18 -7.67
CA ALA A 27 10.20 0.89 -8.05
C ALA A 27 11.37 -0.08 -8.30
N ALA A 28 11.52 -1.12 -7.48
CA ALA A 28 12.52 -2.16 -7.67
C ALA A 28 12.26 -2.99 -8.95
N GLY A 29 11.00 -3.26 -9.29
CA GLY A 29 10.64 -3.89 -10.56
C GLY A 29 11.05 -3.05 -11.78
N GLY A 30 10.81 -1.74 -11.72
CA GLY A 30 11.29 -0.79 -12.74
C GLY A 30 12.81 -0.79 -12.84
N TRP A 31 13.51 -0.80 -11.70
CA TRP A 31 14.97 -0.90 -11.67
C TRP A 31 15.51 -2.17 -12.34
N LEU A 32 14.89 -3.34 -12.10
CA LEU A 32 15.26 -4.59 -12.76
C LEU A 32 15.11 -4.53 -14.29
N THR A 33 14.25 -3.66 -14.81
CA THR A 33 14.10 -3.41 -16.25
C THR A 33 15.28 -2.61 -16.81
N VAL A 34 15.86 -1.72 -16.00
CA VAL A 34 17.06 -0.93 -16.35
C VAL A 34 18.33 -1.77 -16.28
N VAL A 35 18.50 -2.53 -15.19
CA VAL A 35 19.73 -3.33 -14.96
C VAL A 35 19.66 -4.73 -15.58
N GLY A 36 18.49 -5.13 -16.08
CA GLY A 36 18.31 -6.37 -16.82
C GLY A 36 19.18 -6.36 -18.06
N GLY A 37 20.01 -7.39 -18.23
CA GLY A 37 20.88 -7.55 -19.38
C GLY A 37 20.10 -7.89 -20.66
N THR A 38 20.67 -8.78 -21.48
CA THR A 38 20.10 -9.19 -22.75
C THR A 38 18.65 -9.68 -22.62
N GLY A 39 17.73 -8.99 -23.28
CA GLY A 39 16.29 -9.30 -23.29
C GLY A 39 15.42 -8.35 -22.47
N ALA A 40 15.99 -7.45 -21.66
CA ALA A 40 15.23 -6.37 -21.03
C ALA A 40 15.13 -5.13 -21.96
N PRO A 41 14.02 -4.38 -21.91
CA PRO A 41 13.82 -3.13 -22.67
C PRO A 41 14.91 -2.06 -22.50
N GLY A 42 15.69 -2.10 -21.41
CA GLY A 42 16.83 -1.20 -21.15
C GLY A 42 16.41 0.23 -20.77
N ALA A 43 17.39 1.05 -20.39
CA ALA A 43 17.16 2.39 -19.80
C ALA A 43 16.38 3.36 -20.71
N GLY A 44 16.48 3.21 -22.03
CA GLY A 44 15.78 4.09 -23.00
C GLY A 44 14.27 3.84 -23.08
N SER A 45 13.75 2.81 -22.43
CA SER A 45 12.33 2.49 -22.36
C SER A 45 11.62 3.02 -21.12
N LEU A 46 12.37 3.50 -20.12
CA LEU A 46 11.79 4.08 -18.91
C LEU A 46 11.40 5.55 -19.13
N ASP A 47 10.16 5.87 -18.82
CA ASP A 47 9.77 7.23 -18.51
C ASP A 47 10.04 7.47 -17.02
N ILE A 48 11.05 8.31 -16.72
CA ILE A 48 11.46 8.58 -15.33
C ILE A 48 10.29 9.07 -14.48
N VAL A 49 9.45 9.97 -15.00
CA VAL A 49 8.35 10.52 -14.21
C VAL A 49 7.33 9.43 -13.93
N GLN A 50 6.95 8.68 -14.96
CA GLN A 50 5.92 7.67 -14.83
C GLN A 50 6.37 6.46 -14.02
N ASP A 51 7.53 5.90 -14.34
CA ASP A 51 7.99 4.61 -13.83
C ASP A 51 8.67 4.69 -12.47
N VAL A 52 9.26 5.85 -12.12
CA VAL A 52 9.96 6.03 -10.84
C VAL A 52 9.08 6.70 -9.80
N PHE A 53 8.17 7.59 -10.21
CA PHE A 53 7.36 8.36 -9.26
C PHE A 53 5.88 8.00 -9.31
N VAL A 54 5.26 8.09 -10.49
CA VAL A 54 3.79 7.94 -10.60
C VAL A 54 3.36 6.52 -10.27
N LEU A 55 3.93 5.51 -10.92
CA LEU A 55 3.54 4.11 -10.73
C LEU A 55 3.81 3.62 -9.30
N PRO A 56 5.00 3.82 -8.70
CA PRO A 56 5.23 3.45 -7.31
C PRO A 56 4.29 4.14 -6.32
N SER A 57 4.07 5.45 -6.49
CA SER A 57 3.20 6.22 -5.60
C SER A 57 1.74 5.80 -5.73
N ALA A 58 1.26 5.58 -6.97
CA ALA A 58 -0.08 5.12 -7.25
C ALA A 58 -0.31 3.72 -6.68
N ALA A 59 0.63 2.79 -6.88
CA ALA A 59 0.53 1.43 -6.35
C ALA A 59 0.54 1.42 -4.82
N GLY A 60 1.48 2.14 -4.20
CA GLY A 60 1.54 2.25 -2.74
C GLY A 60 0.30 2.91 -2.15
N GLY A 61 -0.19 3.99 -2.79
CA GLY A 61 -1.42 4.69 -2.40
C GLY A 61 -2.66 3.81 -2.52
N ALA A 62 -2.77 3.03 -3.59
CA ALA A 62 -3.88 2.08 -3.79
C ALA A 62 -3.90 1.01 -2.69
N VAL A 63 -2.74 0.43 -2.36
CA VAL A 63 -2.63 -0.58 -1.30
C VAL A 63 -2.89 0.01 0.08
N PHE A 64 -2.43 1.23 0.34
CA PHE A 64 -2.75 1.97 1.56
C PHE A 64 -4.27 2.17 1.71
N ALA A 65 -4.93 2.67 0.66
CA ALA A 65 -6.38 2.88 0.66
C ALA A 65 -7.15 1.57 0.86
N LEU A 66 -6.74 0.50 0.19
CA LEU A 66 -7.34 -0.82 0.33
C LEU A 66 -7.20 -1.37 1.76
N HIS A 67 -6.03 -1.19 2.39
CA HIS A 67 -5.83 -1.62 3.77
C HIS A 67 -6.72 -0.86 4.76
N LEU A 68 -6.84 0.46 4.61
CA LEU A 68 -7.75 1.25 5.45
C LEU A 68 -9.21 0.82 5.24
N ALA A 69 -9.63 0.63 4.00
CA ALA A 69 -10.98 0.15 3.68
C ALA A 69 -11.23 -1.23 4.29
N GLY A 70 -10.31 -2.18 4.14
CA GLY A 70 -10.42 -3.52 4.72
C GLY A 70 -10.52 -3.49 6.26
N GLN A 71 -9.71 -2.66 6.92
CA GLN A 71 -9.80 -2.47 8.37
C GLN A 71 -11.15 -1.86 8.79
N ALA A 72 -11.68 -0.90 8.04
CA ALA A 72 -12.98 -0.29 8.28
C ALA A 72 -14.13 -1.31 8.12
N VAL A 73 -14.11 -2.12 7.07
CA VAL A 73 -15.08 -3.19 6.83
C VAL A 73 -15.05 -4.21 7.96
N ILE A 74 -13.87 -4.68 8.37
CA ILE A 74 -13.73 -5.62 9.49
C ILE A 74 -14.26 -5.00 10.80
N ALA A 75 -13.97 -3.72 11.05
CA ALA A 75 -14.48 -3.02 12.22
C ALA A 75 -16.01 -2.92 12.22
N LEU A 76 -16.63 -2.68 11.05
CA LEU A 76 -18.07 -2.66 10.88
C LEU A 76 -18.68 -4.05 11.14
N ILE A 77 -18.16 -5.10 10.52
CA ILE A 77 -18.61 -6.48 10.72
C ILE A 77 -18.55 -6.85 12.21
N ARG A 78 -17.45 -6.53 12.89
CA ARG A 78 -17.28 -6.79 14.34
C ARG A 78 -18.26 -6.00 15.21
N ARG A 79 -18.74 -4.84 14.76
CA ARG A 79 -19.79 -4.08 15.47
C ARG A 79 -21.15 -4.74 15.30
N LEU A 80 -21.47 -5.16 14.08
CA LEU A 80 -22.74 -5.82 13.76
C LEU A 80 -22.87 -7.21 14.40
N ALA A 81 -21.76 -7.94 14.51
CA ALA A 81 -21.75 -9.29 15.07
C ALA A 81 -21.78 -9.34 16.60
N ARG A 82 -21.70 -8.21 17.32
CA ARG A 82 -21.83 -8.20 18.79
C ARG A 82 -23.32 -8.20 19.14
N PRO A 83 -23.85 -9.26 19.76
CA PRO A 83 -25.19 -9.22 20.32
C PRO A 83 -25.24 -8.10 21.35
N GLN A 84 -26.25 -7.23 21.27
CA GLN A 84 -26.57 -6.35 22.39
C GLN A 84 -27.09 -7.27 23.50
N ALA A 85 -26.23 -7.60 24.46
CA ALA A 85 -26.67 -8.21 25.70
C ALA A 85 -27.55 -7.17 26.40
N GLY A 86 -28.86 -7.35 26.26
CA GLY A 86 -29.88 -6.69 27.07
C GLY A 86 -29.88 -7.24 28.50
#